data_AF-A0A1V5NFL5-F1
#
_entry.id   AF-A0A1V5NFL5-F1
#
_cell.length_a   1.000
_cell.length_b   1.000
_cell.length_c   1.000
_cell.angle_alpha   90.00
_cell.angle_beta   90.00
_cell.angle_gamma   90.00
#
_symmetry.space_group_name_H-M   'P 1'
#
loop_
_entity.id
_entity.type
_entity.pdbx_description
1 polymer ?
#
loop_
_entity_poly.entity_id
_entity_poly.type
_entity_poly.pdbx_seq_one_letter_code
_entity_poly.pdbx_strand_id
1 'polypeptide(L)'
;MSPEETDFVGADYKANEAERTNYFDTWITLEKASGVTKPEDIVAKGASASWNSFGVNDDSSEMPAQPSGSKYNSLMRVTSETSDPLKSLTVGLYRVGFTTFKTGEVQGGFLAQVGAPVKLPGVKIASNMEALMNAVMAK
;
A
#
# COMPACT_ATOMS: atom_id res chain seq x y z
N MET A 1 -6.62 16.99 -4.02
CA MET A 1 -5.30 17.28 -3.43
C MET A 1 -4.27 17.20 -4.55
N SER A 2 -3.26 18.07 -4.55
CA SER A 2 -2.12 17.98 -5.47
C SER A 2 -0.93 17.38 -4.70
N PRO A 3 -0.07 16.55 -5.32
CA PRO A 3 1.08 15.96 -4.65
C PRO A 3 2.08 17.02 -4.18
N GLU A 4 2.70 16.78 -3.04
CA GLU A 4 3.81 17.54 -2.50
C GLU A 4 5.17 16.92 -2.89
N GLU A 5 6.28 17.61 -2.59
CA GLU A 5 7.63 17.20 -3.01
C GLU A 5 8.02 15.80 -2.50
N THR A 6 7.54 15.41 -1.32
CA THR A 6 7.84 14.12 -0.70
C THR A 6 6.90 12.99 -1.11
N ASP A 7 5.88 13.28 -1.91
CA ASP A 7 4.88 12.29 -2.29
C ASP A 7 5.36 11.39 -3.43
N PHE A 8 4.97 10.12 -3.36
CA PHE A 8 5.14 9.22 -4.50
C PHE A 8 4.08 9.56 -5.56
N VAL A 9 4.53 9.91 -6.77
CA VAL A 9 3.65 10.22 -7.90
C VAL A 9 3.72 9.11 -8.93
N GLY A 10 2.58 8.49 -9.23
CA GLY A 10 2.46 7.50 -10.29
C GLY A 10 2.78 8.11 -11.66
N ALA A 11 3.35 7.31 -12.57
CA ALA A 11 3.75 7.79 -13.90
C ALA A 11 2.59 8.45 -14.66
N ASP A 12 1.40 7.87 -14.54
CA ASP A 12 0.20 8.33 -15.25
C ASP A 12 -0.50 9.51 -14.58
N TYR A 13 -0.16 9.87 -13.33
CA TYR A 13 -0.80 10.97 -12.62
C TYR A 13 -0.64 12.29 -13.37
N LYS A 14 0.59 12.61 -13.80
CA LYS A 14 0.89 13.87 -14.48
C LYS A 14 0.19 13.99 -15.83
N ALA A 15 0.07 12.88 -16.56
CA ALA A 15 -0.63 12.86 -17.85
C ALA A 15 -2.13 13.12 -17.70
N ASN A 16 -2.69 12.86 -16.52
CA ASN A 16 -4.12 12.93 -16.23
C ASN A 16 -4.47 13.92 -15.10
N GLU A 17 -3.58 14.84 -14.75
CA GLU A 17 -3.72 15.71 -13.57
C GLU A 17 -4.97 16.62 -13.62
N ALA A 18 -5.38 16.97 -14.84
CA ALA A 18 -6.59 17.76 -15.10
C ALA A 18 -7.88 16.94 -14.91
N GLU A 19 -7.82 15.61 -14.88
CA GLU A 19 -9.00 14.77 -14.73
C GLU A 19 -9.42 14.68 -13.27
N ARG A 20 -10.66 15.11 -12.98
CA ARG A 20 -11.18 15.29 -11.62
C ARG A 20 -12.57 14.69 -11.40
N THR A 21 -13.13 14.05 -12.42
CA THR A 21 -14.51 13.56 -12.43
C THR A 21 -14.60 12.05 -12.34
N ASN A 22 -13.64 11.33 -12.93
CA ASN A 22 -13.55 9.88 -12.86
C ASN A 22 -13.03 9.43 -11.49
N TYR A 23 -13.71 8.45 -10.91
CA TYR A 23 -13.35 7.80 -9.66
C TYR A 23 -13.73 6.31 -9.72
N PHE A 24 -13.16 5.54 -8.83
CA PHE A 24 -13.45 4.12 -8.67
C PHE A 24 -13.52 3.75 -7.19
N ASP A 25 -14.21 2.65 -6.90
CA ASP A 25 -14.34 2.13 -5.54
C ASP A 25 -13.03 1.42 -5.17
N THR A 26 -12.40 1.85 -4.09
CA THR A 26 -11.05 1.40 -3.72
C THR A 26 -11.10 0.08 -2.96
N TRP A 27 -10.01 -0.67 -3.02
CA TRP A 27 -9.77 -1.86 -2.23
C TRP A 27 -8.31 -1.90 -1.80
N ILE A 28 -8.05 -2.13 -0.52
CA ILE A 28 -6.70 -2.21 0.04
C ILE A 28 -6.40 -3.64 0.46
N THR A 29 -5.18 -4.11 0.16
CA THR A 29 -4.62 -5.34 0.73
C THR A 29 -3.29 -5.03 1.44
N LEU A 30 -2.98 -5.77 2.50
CA LEU A 30 -1.63 -5.83 3.05
C LEU A 30 -1.18 -7.28 3.10
N GLU A 31 0.00 -7.54 2.58
CA GLU A 31 0.56 -8.88 2.51
C GLU A 31 2.03 -8.87 2.93
N LYS A 32 2.50 -10.00 3.45
CA LYS A 32 3.91 -10.22 3.81
C LYS A 32 4.49 -11.37 3.01
N ALA A 33 5.66 -11.14 2.41
CA ALA A 33 6.41 -12.16 1.70
C ALA A 33 6.98 -13.22 2.67
N SER A 34 6.79 -14.49 2.33
CA SER A 34 7.43 -15.62 3.00
C SER A 34 8.93 -15.65 2.71
N GLY A 35 9.76 -15.76 3.75
CA GLY A 35 11.20 -16.02 3.59
C GLY A 35 12.05 -14.84 3.12
N VAL A 36 11.49 -13.62 3.05
CA VAL A 36 12.22 -12.37 2.75
C VAL A 36 12.41 -11.59 4.05
N THR A 37 13.56 -11.78 4.70
CA THR A 37 13.85 -11.18 6.02
C THR A 37 15.15 -10.38 6.06
N LYS A 38 15.89 -10.36 4.94
CA LYS A 38 17.14 -9.60 4.79
C LYS A 38 17.06 -8.67 3.58
N PRO A 39 17.80 -7.54 3.58
CA PRO A 39 17.74 -6.59 2.47
C PRO A 39 18.09 -7.23 1.12
N GLU A 40 19.13 -8.05 1.05
CA GLU A 40 19.56 -8.75 -0.17
C GLU A 40 18.49 -9.71 -0.75
N ASP A 41 17.57 -10.18 0.08
CA ASP A 41 16.48 -11.07 -0.34
C ASP A 41 15.34 -10.32 -1.03
N ILE A 42 15.25 -8.99 -0.89
CA ILE A 42 14.13 -8.19 -1.43
C ILE A 42 14.02 -8.36 -2.94
N VAL A 43 15.12 -8.17 -3.67
CA VAL A 43 15.16 -8.35 -5.12
C VAL A 43 15.33 -9.82 -5.49
N ALA A 44 16.18 -10.56 -4.75
CA ALA A 44 16.51 -11.94 -5.09
C ALA A 44 15.34 -12.93 -4.95
N LYS A 45 14.40 -12.66 -4.03
CA LYS A 45 13.30 -13.58 -3.69
C LYS A 45 11.92 -12.93 -3.74
N GLY A 46 11.81 -11.60 -3.64
CA GLY A 46 10.53 -10.90 -3.51
C GLY A 46 9.55 -11.16 -4.66
N ALA A 47 10.06 -11.27 -5.90
CA ALA A 47 9.21 -11.53 -7.08
C ALA A 47 8.58 -12.93 -7.08
N SER A 48 9.27 -13.94 -6.55
CA SER A 48 8.81 -15.33 -6.49
C SER A 48 8.27 -15.74 -5.12
N ALA A 49 8.22 -14.80 -4.16
CA ALA A 49 7.78 -15.10 -2.82
C ALA A 49 6.28 -15.44 -2.78
N SER A 50 5.91 -16.38 -1.92
CA SER A 50 4.52 -16.54 -1.51
C SER A 50 4.12 -15.39 -0.59
N TRP A 51 2.93 -14.83 -0.78
CA TRP A 51 2.43 -13.68 -0.03
C TRP A 51 1.33 -14.13 0.94
N ASN A 52 1.52 -13.82 2.23
CA ASN A 52 0.54 -14.11 3.27
C ASN A 52 -0.26 -12.85 3.57
N SER A 53 -1.59 -12.94 3.51
CA SER A 53 -2.48 -11.81 3.76
C SER A 53 -2.50 -11.45 5.24
N PHE A 54 -2.25 -10.17 5.54
CA PHE A 54 -2.50 -9.55 6.84
C PHE A 54 -3.93 -9.01 6.94
N GLY A 55 -4.56 -8.73 5.79
CA GLY A 55 -5.92 -8.21 5.75
C GLY A 55 -6.26 -7.55 4.42
N VAL A 56 -7.56 -7.28 4.28
CA VAL A 56 -8.14 -6.55 3.17
C VAL A 56 -9.19 -5.58 3.72
N ASN A 57 -9.42 -4.46 3.03
CA ASN A 57 -10.53 -3.56 3.31
C ASN A 57 -11.06 -2.95 2.01
N ASP A 58 -12.39 -2.97 1.87
CA ASP A 58 -13.14 -2.43 0.73
C ASP A 58 -13.71 -1.06 1.12
N ASP A 59 -14.67 -1.09 2.06
CA ASP A 59 -15.40 0.07 2.52
C ASP A 59 -15.09 0.40 3.97
N SER A 60 -14.99 1.69 4.28
CA SER A 60 -14.95 2.18 5.65
C SER A 60 -15.90 3.35 5.88
N SER A 61 -16.76 3.20 6.89
CA SER A 61 -17.70 4.25 7.31
C SER A 61 -17.00 5.46 7.95
N GLU A 62 -15.75 5.29 8.37
CA GLU A 62 -14.88 6.36 8.90
C GLU A 62 -14.37 7.29 7.81
N MET A 63 -14.32 6.84 6.55
CA MET A 63 -13.86 7.65 5.44
C MET A 63 -14.96 8.59 4.92
N PRO A 64 -14.58 9.75 4.35
CA PRO A 64 -15.53 10.61 3.65
C PRO A 64 -16.25 9.86 2.53
N ALA A 65 -17.47 10.30 2.22
CA ALA A 65 -18.17 9.80 1.04
C ALA A 65 -17.40 10.17 -0.25
N GLN A 66 -17.39 9.27 -1.21
CA GLN A 66 -16.88 9.51 -2.56
C GLN A 66 -17.87 10.38 -3.37
N PRO A 67 -17.54 10.81 -4.60
CA PRO A 67 -18.41 11.70 -5.38
C PRO A 67 -19.85 11.19 -5.63
N SER A 68 -20.08 9.87 -5.58
CA SER A 68 -21.44 9.28 -5.63
C SER A 68 -22.30 9.56 -4.39
N GLY A 69 -21.71 10.04 -3.29
CA GLY A 69 -22.33 10.11 -1.97
C GLY A 69 -22.21 8.82 -1.14
N SER A 70 -21.68 7.73 -1.72
CA SER A 70 -21.46 6.46 -1.03
C SER A 70 -20.14 6.45 -0.25
N LYS A 71 -20.03 5.59 0.77
CA LYS A 71 -18.80 5.44 1.58
C LYS A 71 -17.98 4.22 1.15
N TYR A 72 -17.51 4.21 -0.10
CA TYR A 72 -16.70 3.12 -0.68
C TYR A 72 -15.19 3.39 -0.70
N ASN A 73 -14.75 4.31 0.16
CA ASN A 73 -13.34 4.58 0.37
C ASN A 73 -12.79 3.61 1.44
N SER A 74 -11.66 2.98 1.15
CA SER A 74 -11.05 1.99 2.03
C SER A 74 -10.23 2.65 3.15
N LEU A 75 -10.26 2.04 4.33
CA LEU A 75 -9.35 2.35 5.44
C LEU A 75 -9.00 1.08 6.19
N MET A 76 -7.71 0.76 6.22
CA MET A 76 -7.21 -0.40 6.94
C MET A 76 -6.26 0.04 8.05
N ARG A 77 -6.49 -0.47 9.27
CA ARG A 77 -5.56 -0.33 10.40
C ARG A 77 -5.10 -1.72 10.81
N VAL A 78 -3.78 -1.91 10.83
CA VAL A 78 -3.17 -3.19 11.18
C VAL A 78 -2.44 -3.02 12.50
N THR A 79 -2.81 -3.86 13.46
CA THR A 79 -2.17 -3.94 14.78
C THR A 79 -1.43 -5.27 14.86
N SER A 80 -0.18 -5.23 15.31
CA SER A 80 0.60 -6.45 15.51
C SER A 80 -0.01 -7.32 16.60
N GLU A 81 -0.37 -8.56 16.27
CA GLU A 81 -0.79 -9.57 17.24
C GLU A 81 0.43 -10.42 17.64
N THR A 82 1.02 -10.18 18.82
CA THR A 82 2.29 -10.84 19.22
C THR A 82 2.15 -12.34 19.46
N SER A 83 0.93 -12.82 19.71
CA SER A 83 0.60 -14.24 19.90
C SER A 83 0.37 -15.00 18.60
N ASP A 84 0.20 -14.31 17.46
CA ASP A 84 -0.05 -14.93 16.16
C ASP A 84 1.08 -14.57 15.18
N PRO A 85 1.97 -15.51 14.83
CA PRO A 85 3.09 -15.23 13.94
C PRO A 85 2.66 -14.81 12.52
N LEU A 86 1.43 -15.12 12.10
CA LEU A 86 0.90 -14.72 10.79
C LEU A 86 0.36 -13.29 10.81
N LYS A 87 0.01 -12.75 11.98
CA LYS A 87 -0.49 -11.38 12.16
C LYS A 87 0.46 -10.46 12.92
N SER A 88 1.63 -10.98 13.31
CA SER A 88 2.66 -10.20 13.97
C SER A 88 3.47 -9.38 12.95
N LEU A 89 3.50 -8.06 13.14
CA LEU A 89 4.34 -7.15 12.37
C LEU A 89 5.79 -7.35 12.78
N THR A 90 6.53 -8.06 11.93
CA THR A 90 7.90 -8.52 12.17
C THR A 90 8.78 -8.12 11.00
N VAL A 91 10.10 -8.18 11.16
CA VAL A 91 11.03 -7.89 10.06
C VAL A 91 10.67 -8.71 8.83
N GLY A 92 10.53 -8.03 7.69
CA GLY A 92 10.28 -8.66 6.42
C GLY A 92 9.81 -7.69 5.34
N LEU A 93 9.59 -8.23 4.14
CA LEU A 93 9.03 -7.49 3.02
C LEU A 93 7.50 -7.51 3.06
N TYR A 94 6.91 -6.33 3.04
CA TYR A 94 5.46 -6.11 2.97
C TYR A 94 5.09 -5.45 1.65
N ARG A 95 3.92 -5.80 1.11
CA ARG A 95 3.31 -5.17 -0.06
C ARG A 95 1.94 -4.65 0.32
N VAL A 96 1.70 -3.39 -0.01
CA VAL A 96 0.35 -2.80 0.05
C VAL A 96 -0.21 -2.82 -1.37
N GLY A 97 -1.35 -3.49 -1.55
CA GLY A 97 -2.09 -3.46 -2.80
C GLY A 97 -3.13 -2.34 -2.76
N PHE A 98 -3.09 -1.46 -3.74
CA PHE A 98 -4.17 -0.52 -4.03
C PHE A 98 -4.86 -0.99 -5.31
N THR A 99 -6.11 -1.43 -5.18
CA THR A 99 -6.88 -2.03 -6.28
C THR A 99 -8.34 -1.60 -6.19
N THR A 100 -9.21 -2.27 -6.95
CA THR A 100 -10.66 -2.14 -6.88
C THR A 100 -11.31 -3.51 -6.69
N PHE A 101 -12.50 -3.54 -6.09
CA PHE A 101 -13.33 -4.74 -6.09
C PHE A 101 -13.89 -5.07 -7.49
N LYS A 102 -14.08 -4.05 -8.35
CA LYS A 102 -14.71 -4.22 -9.65
C LYS A 102 -13.82 -5.03 -10.60
N THR A 103 -14.41 -6.00 -11.26
CA THR A 103 -13.74 -6.74 -12.33
C THR A 103 -13.80 -5.91 -13.63
N GLY A 104 -12.65 -5.63 -14.25
CA GLY A 104 -12.56 -4.88 -15.50
C GLY A 104 -11.63 -3.66 -15.43
N GLU A 105 -11.69 -2.83 -16.47
CA GLU A 105 -10.94 -1.57 -16.50
C GLU A 105 -11.56 -0.56 -15.55
N VAL A 106 -10.73 0.04 -14.69
CA VAL A 106 -11.12 1.16 -13.83
C VAL A 106 -10.40 2.43 -14.26
N GLN A 107 -11.08 3.56 -14.08
CA GLN A 107 -10.54 4.87 -14.41
C GLN A 107 -10.76 5.81 -13.22
N GLY A 108 -9.75 6.62 -12.95
CA GLY A 108 -9.79 7.62 -11.89
C GLY A 108 -8.45 7.77 -11.19
N GLY A 109 -8.22 8.96 -10.63
CA GLY A 109 -7.09 9.18 -9.74
C GLY A 109 -7.39 8.66 -8.34
N PHE A 110 -6.36 8.27 -7.59
CA PHE A 110 -6.48 7.94 -6.17
C PHE A 110 -5.32 8.54 -5.38
N LEU A 111 -5.57 8.75 -4.08
CA LEU A 111 -4.56 9.11 -3.09
C LEU A 111 -4.49 7.98 -2.07
N ALA A 112 -3.31 7.39 -1.91
CA ALA A 112 -3.06 6.42 -0.87
C ALA A 112 -2.17 7.02 0.21
N GLN A 113 -2.54 6.79 1.47
CA GLN A 113 -1.77 7.25 2.62
C GLN A 113 -1.40 6.05 3.48
N VAL A 114 -0.10 5.88 3.71
CA VAL A 114 0.45 4.85 4.60
C VAL A 114 1.14 5.54 5.76
N GLY A 115 0.71 5.22 6.97
CA GLY A 115 1.22 5.86 8.18
C GLY A 115 1.19 4.94 9.38
N ALA A 116 1.99 5.27 10.37
CA ALA A 116 2.00 4.62 11.68
C ALA A 116 1.83 5.69 12.76
N PRO A 117 1.12 5.40 13.86
CA PRO A 117 0.93 6.35 14.96
C PRO A 117 2.23 6.67 15.71
N VAL A 118 3.26 5.82 15.54
CA VAL A 118 4.60 5.98 16.13
C VAL A 118 5.66 5.80 15.05
N LYS A 119 6.81 6.44 15.22
CA LYS A 119 7.97 6.23 14.33
C LYS A 119 8.43 4.78 14.45
N LEU A 120 8.47 4.06 13.34
CA LEU A 120 8.96 2.68 13.26
C LEU A 120 10.41 2.69 12.73
N PRO A 121 11.42 2.46 13.58
CA PRO A 121 12.81 2.44 13.15
C PRO A 121 13.06 1.36 12.09
N GLY A 122 13.83 1.70 11.06
CA GLY A 122 14.18 0.77 9.99
C GLY A 122 13.08 0.52 8.95
N VAL A 123 11.90 1.12 9.10
CA VAL A 123 10.85 1.04 8.06
C VAL A 123 11.17 2.00 6.93
N LYS A 124 11.17 1.46 5.71
CA LYS A 124 11.30 2.19 4.45
C LYS A 124 10.14 1.80 3.55
N ILE A 125 9.64 2.75 2.77
CA ILE A 125 8.59 2.56 1.77
C ILE A 125 9.15 3.03 0.44
N ALA A 126 8.92 2.25 -0.62
CA ALA A 126 9.30 2.60 -1.98
C ALA A 126 8.32 1.97 -2.98
N SER A 127 8.27 2.51 -4.19
CA SER A 127 7.36 2.06 -5.26
C SER A 127 7.82 0.78 -5.96
N ASN A 128 9.08 0.36 -5.80
CA ASN A 128 9.62 -0.86 -6.38
C ASN A 128 10.68 -1.52 -5.48
N MET A 129 10.95 -2.80 -5.73
CA MET A 129 11.83 -3.63 -4.90
C MET A 129 13.29 -3.16 -4.89
N GLU A 130 13.82 -2.67 -6.01
CA GLU A 130 15.20 -2.21 -6.12
C GLU A 130 15.43 -0.93 -5.31
N ALA A 131 14.54 0.04 -5.47
CA ALA A 131 14.55 1.27 -4.68
C ALA A 131 14.37 0.98 -3.18
N LEU A 132 13.52 0.01 -2.83
CA LEU A 132 13.35 -0.42 -1.45
C LEU A 132 14.63 -1.02 -0.88
N MET A 133 15.25 -1.96 -1.59
CA MET A 133 16.51 -2.59 -1.18
C MET A 133 17.60 -1.55 -0.94
N ASN A 134 17.78 -0.62 -1.89
CA ASN A 134 18.75 0.47 -1.77
C ASN A 134 18.44 1.37 -0.57
N ALA A 135 17.17 1.73 -0.34
CA ALA A 135 16.77 2.58 0.78
C ALA A 135 16.98 1.93 2.15
N VAL A 136 16.88 0.60 2.24
CA VAL A 136 17.14 -0.16 3.47
C VAL A 136 18.63 -0.36 3.70
N MET A 137 19.42 -0.50 2.64
CA MET A 137 20.88 -0.67 2.72
C MET A 137 21.65 0.66 2.90
N ALA A 138 21.07 1.78 2.49
CA ALA A 138 21.61 3.11 2.74
C ALA A 138 21.59 3.39 4.25
N LYS A 139 22.78 3.57 4.83
CA LYS A 139 22.98 3.91 6.24
C LYS A 139 22.44 5.28 6.59
#